data_AF-A0A7C2RA49-F1
#
_entry.id   AF-A0A7C2RA49-F1
#
_cell.length_a   1.000
_cell.length_b   1.000
_cell.length_c   1.000
_cell.angle_alpha   90.00
_cell.angle_beta   90.00
_cell.angle_gamma   90.00
#
_symmetry.space_group_name_H-M   'P 1'
#
loop_
_entity.id
_entity.type
_entity.pdbx_description
1 polymer ?
#
loop_
_entity_poly.entity_id
_entity_poly.type
_entity_poly.pdbx_seq_one_letter_code
_entity_poly.pdbx_strand_id
1 'polypeptide(L)'
;MYSFRKSKKGFTLIELMVVVAIIGVLVLLGLRAYSSQKERAMNSIVKANASTIQTMLVGYMGDMDILTDENISDCLGPVTQTMIENMVNPYDNSHQVYRISAGGTSVFETTPTDSYGQVDVLRVAPNVLYVNGRGKRNELLLLPNSLPANKY
;
A
#
# COMPACT_ATOMS: atom_id res chain seq x y z
N MET A 1 -49.78 27.73 39.00
CA MET A 1 -48.69 26.88 38.47
C MET A 1 -48.68 27.05 36.95
N TYR A 2 -47.80 27.91 36.41
CA TYR A 2 -47.78 28.24 34.98
C TYR A 2 -46.90 27.21 34.25
N SER A 3 -47.51 26.36 33.42
CA SER A 3 -46.80 25.35 32.63
C SER A 3 -46.26 25.96 31.34
N PHE A 4 -44.94 26.13 31.25
CA PHE A 4 -44.26 26.49 30.00
C PHE A 4 -44.33 25.32 29.02
N ARG A 5 -45.36 25.30 28.15
CA ARG A 5 -45.38 24.41 26.99
C ARG A 5 -44.27 24.86 26.04
N LYS A 6 -43.12 24.16 26.04
CA LYS A 6 -42.09 24.33 25.01
C LYS A 6 -42.72 24.08 23.63
N SER A 7 -42.79 25.14 22.83
CA SER A 7 -43.06 25.07 21.39
C SER A 7 -42.05 24.10 20.76
N LYS A 8 -42.53 22.92 20.32
CA LYS A 8 -41.73 22.06 19.46
C LYS A 8 -41.80 22.65 18.05
N LYS A 9 -40.88 23.56 17.73
CA LYS A 9 -40.65 23.98 16.34
C LYS A 9 -40.13 22.77 15.57
N GLY A 10 -40.98 22.18 14.73
CA GLY A 10 -40.57 21.16 13.76
C GLY A 10 -39.86 21.80 12.58
N PHE A 11 -38.88 21.11 12.01
CA PHE A 11 -38.24 21.51 10.76
C PHE A 11 -39.26 21.48 9.62
N THR A 12 -39.19 22.45 8.71
CA THR A 12 -40.07 22.45 7.54
C THR A 12 -39.51 21.52 6.46
N LEU A 13 -40.39 20.89 5.68
CA LEU A 13 -39.96 20.00 4.57
C LEU A 13 -39.08 20.74 3.56
N ILE A 14 -39.38 22.02 3.30
CA ILE A 14 -38.62 22.83 2.36
C ILE A 14 -37.19 23.11 2.85
N GLU A 15 -37.03 23.34 4.15
CA GLU A 15 -35.73 23.58 4.77
C GLU A 15 -34.85 22.33 4.69
N LEU A 16 -35.45 21.16 4.88
CA LEU A 16 -34.75 19.88 4.67
C LEU A 16 -34.41 19.64 3.19
N MET A 17 -35.30 20.00 2.26
CA MET A 17 -35.05 19.87 0.82
C MET A 17 -33.87 20.72 0.35
N VAL A 18 -33.79 21.98 0.80
CA VAL A 18 -32.69 22.87 0.43
C VAL A 18 -31.35 22.34 0.99
N VAL A 19 -31.35 21.83 2.22
CA VAL A 19 -30.14 21.26 2.84
C VAL A 19 -29.64 20.04 2.05
N VAL A 20 -30.52 19.12 1.66
CA VAL A 20 -30.14 17.94 0.86
C VAL A 20 -29.65 18.35 -0.53
N ALA A 21 -30.26 19.38 -1.15
CA ALA A 21 -29.79 19.91 -2.42
C ALA A 21 -28.37 20.48 -2.33
N ILE A 22 -28.06 21.25 -1.28
CA ILE A 22 -26.72 21.81 -1.05
C ILE A 22 -25.68 20.70 -0.78
N ILE A 23 -26.00 19.73 0.09
CA ILE A 23 -25.12 18.58 0.37
C ILE A 23 -24.85 17.78 -0.90
N GLY A 24 -25.86 17.57 -1.76
CA GLY A 24 -25.71 16.88 -3.03
C GLY A 24 -24.68 17.54 -3.96
N VAL A 25 -24.71 18.87 -4.07
CA VAL A 25 -23.73 19.64 -4.87
C VAL A 25 -22.32 19.54 -4.26
N LEU A 26 -22.19 19.66 -2.95
CA LEU A 26 -20.89 19.58 -2.27
C LEU A 26 -20.23 18.20 -2.41
N VAL A 27 -21.01 17.13 -2.26
CA VAL A 27 -20.51 15.75 -2.40
C VAL A 27 -20.03 15.49 -3.83
N LEU A 28 -20.76 15.96 -4.85
CA LEU A 28 -20.36 15.83 -6.27
C LEU A 28 -18.99 16.45 -6.56
N LEU A 29 -18.70 17.62 -5.97
CA LEU A 29 -17.39 18.27 -6.12
C LEU A 29 -16.31 17.58 -5.27
N GLY A 30 -16.62 17.19 -4.03
CA GLY A 30 -15.66 16.58 -3.10
C GLY A 30 -15.18 15.18 -3.51
N LEU A 31 -16.03 14.38 -4.15
CA LEU A 31 -15.72 13.01 -4.59
C LEU A 31 -14.52 12.95 -5.55
N ARG A 32 -14.40 13.93 -6.47
CA ARG A 32 -13.32 13.95 -7.47
C ARG A 32 -11.94 14.05 -6.83
N ALA A 33 -11.80 14.87 -5.80
CA ALA A 33 -10.52 15.04 -5.09
C ALA A 33 -10.19 13.80 -4.25
N TYR A 34 -11.19 13.17 -3.63
CA TYR A 34 -11.01 12.05 -2.71
C TYR A 34 -10.32 10.84 -3.34
N SER A 35 -10.71 10.46 -4.57
CA SER A 35 -10.11 9.29 -5.26
C SER A 35 -8.59 9.43 -5.42
N SER A 36 -8.11 10.61 -5.84
CA SER A 36 -6.68 10.85 -6.08
C SER A 36 -5.87 10.87 -4.78
N GLN A 37 -6.43 11.43 -3.71
CA GLN A 37 -5.79 11.47 -2.39
C GLN A 37 -5.70 10.07 -1.78
N LYS A 38 -6.76 9.28 -1.92
CA LYS A 38 -6.77 7.88 -1.48
C LYS A 38 -5.65 7.09 -2.16
N GLU A 39 -5.54 7.16 -3.48
CA GLU A 39 -4.49 6.46 -4.22
C GLU A 39 -3.07 6.88 -3.81
N ARG A 40 -2.84 8.19 -3.60
CA ARG A 40 -1.55 8.69 -3.08
C ARG A 40 -1.25 8.16 -1.68
N ALA A 41 -2.24 8.10 -0.79
CA ALA A 41 -2.08 7.54 0.54
C ALA A 41 -1.73 6.05 0.49
N MET A 42 -2.43 5.28 -0.36
CA MET A 42 -2.13 3.85 -0.55
C MET A 42 -0.71 3.65 -1.12
N ASN A 43 -0.30 4.43 -2.13
CA ASN A 43 1.08 4.39 -2.66
C ASN A 43 2.13 4.75 -1.60
N SER A 44 1.81 5.66 -0.67
CA SER A 44 2.71 6.00 0.44
C SER A 44 2.90 4.83 1.40
N ILE A 45 1.85 4.03 1.65
CA ILE A 45 1.93 2.82 2.47
C ILE A 45 2.81 1.77 1.79
N VAL A 46 2.63 1.53 0.49
CA VAL A 46 3.47 0.58 -0.26
C VAL A 46 4.96 1.00 -0.21
N LYS A 47 5.25 2.31 -0.35
CA LYS A 47 6.61 2.82 -0.22
C LYS A 47 7.19 2.62 1.18
N ALA A 48 6.40 2.85 2.23
CA ALA A 48 6.81 2.56 3.60
C ALA A 48 7.10 1.08 3.79
N ASN A 49 6.22 0.20 3.27
CA ASN A 49 6.41 -1.23 3.31
C ASN A 49 7.71 -1.67 2.61
N ALA A 50 8.02 -1.05 1.46
CA ALA A 50 9.26 -1.33 0.73
C ALA A 50 10.51 -0.95 1.55
N SER A 51 10.50 0.20 2.25
CA SER A 51 11.60 0.61 3.13
C SER A 51 11.75 -0.30 4.35
N THR A 52 10.64 -0.76 4.94
CA THR A 52 10.69 -1.74 6.04
C THR A 52 11.34 -3.04 5.57
N ILE A 53 10.88 -3.59 4.45
CA ILE A 53 11.44 -4.83 3.87
C ILE A 53 12.93 -4.67 3.54
N GLN A 54 13.33 -3.53 2.97
CA GLN A 54 14.74 -3.23 2.72
C GLN A 54 15.56 -3.29 4.02
N THR A 55 15.08 -2.65 5.09
CA THR A 55 15.77 -2.60 6.39
C THR A 55 15.91 -4.00 6.98
N MET A 56 14.89 -4.84 6.85
CA MET A 56 14.91 -6.22 7.32
C MET A 56 15.89 -7.09 6.54
N LEU A 57 15.92 -6.97 5.22
CA LEU A 57 16.86 -7.70 4.39
C LEU A 57 18.30 -7.33 4.73
N VAL A 58 18.60 -6.03 4.90
CA VAL A 58 19.92 -5.57 5.32
C VAL A 58 20.28 -6.07 6.72
N GLY A 59 19.33 -6.05 7.66
CA GLY A 59 19.53 -6.59 9.01
C GLY A 59 19.84 -8.09 8.98
N TYR A 60 19.05 -8.87 8.23
CA TYR A 60 19.26 -10.30 8.06
C TYR A 60 20.60 -10.63 7.41
N MET A 61 21.03 -9.82 6.44
CA MET A 61 22.35 -9.94 5.80
C MET A 61 23.53 -9.69 6.76
N GLY A 62 23.30 -9.01 7.89
CA GLY A 62 24.30 -8.84 8.94
C GLY A 62 24.66 -10.17 9.61
N ASP A 63 23.67 -11.04 9.80
CA ASP A 63 23.81 -12.31 10.52
C ASP A 63 24.00 -13.50 9.57
N MET A 64 23.31 -13.50 8.43
CA MET A 64 23.27 -14.60 7.46
C MET A 64 23.54 -14.10 6.03
N ASP A 65 23.83 -14.99 5.09
CA ASP A 65 23.98 -14.65 3.67
C ASP A 65 22.70 -14.99 2.90
N ILE A 66 22.32 -14.12 1.97
CA ILE A 66 21.23 -14.37 1.01
C ILE A 66 21.85 -14.80 -0.31
N LEU A 67 21.94 -16.12 -0.50
CA LEU A 67 22.53 -16.73 -1.70
C LEU A 67 21.45 -17.19 -2.67
N THR A 68 20.32 -17.66 -2.13
CA THR A 68 19.16 -18.15 -2.89
C THR A 68 17.92 -17.31 -2.61
N ASP A 69 16.89 -17.48 -3.45
CA ASP A 69 15.60 -16.81 -3.26
C ASP A 69 14.87 -17.35 -2.02
N GLU A 70 15.16 -18.57 -1.57
CA GLU A 70 14.60 -19.16 -0.35
C GLU A 70 15.05 -18.42 0.93
N ASN A 71 16.30 -17.94 0.97
CA ASN A 71 16.80 -17.16 2.11
C ASN A 71 16.06 -15.83 2.27
N ILE A 72 15.47 -15.30 1.19
CA ILE A 72 14.63 -14.10 1.24
C ILE A 72 13.32 -14.40 1.96
N SER A 73 12.70 -15.55 1.68
CA SER A 73 11.52 -16.00 2.41
C SER A 73 11.82 -16.39 3.86
N ASP A 74 13.03 -16.83 4.20
CA ASP A 74 13.43 -17.05 5.59
C ASP A 74 13.52 -15.74 6.37
N CYS A 75 14.05 -14.69 5.74
CA CYS A 75 14.10 -13.35 6.32
C CYS A 75 12.70 -12.72 6.46
N LEU A 76 11.89 -12.82 5.41
CA LEU A 76 10.64 -12.09 5.30
C LEU A 76 9.42 -12.89 5.80
N GLY A 77 9.59 -14.17 6.15
CA GLY A 77 8.50 -15.08 6.49
C GLY A 77 7.86 -15.73 5.25
N PRO A 78 7.01 -16.77 5.43
CA PRO A 78 6.46 -17.57 4.34
C PRO A 78 5.44 -16.80 3.50
N VAL A 79 5.63 -16.75 2.16
CA VAL A 79 4.86 -15.98 1.15
C VAL A 79 3.33 -16.12 1.28
N THR A 80 2.83 -17.15 1.95
CA THR A 80 1.42 -17.50 2.05
C THR A 80 0.67 -16.92 3.26
N GLN A 81 1.34 -16.26 4.21
CA GLN A 81 0.71 -15.65 5.37
C GLN A 81 1.02 -14.16 5.47
N THR A 82 0.14 -13.40 6.13
CA THR A 82 0.38 -12.01 6.54
C THR A 82 1.77 -11.89 7.15
N MET A 83 2.69 -11.31 6.38
CA MET A 83 4.07 -11.15 6.81
C MET A 83 4.15 -10.16 7.95
N ILE A 84 5.20 -10.39 8.74
CA ILE A 84 5.92 -9.49 9.64
C ILE A 84 5.16 -8.23 10.07
N GLU A 85 4.98 -8.09 11.39
CA GLU A 85 4.50 -6.85 12.01
C GLU A 85 3.11 -6.35 11.57
N ASN A 86 2.24 -7.25 11.08
CA ASN A 86 0.90 -6.88 10.62
C ASN A 86 0.92 -5.88 9.45
N MET A 87 1.96 -5.90 8.61
CA MET A 87 1.95 -5.12 7.38
C MET A 87 0.77 -5.54 6.50
N VAL A 88 0.10 -4.57 5.89
CA VAL A 88 -1.08 -4.79 5.04
C VAL A 88 -0.80 -4.26 3.65
N ASN A 89 -1.26 -4.99 2.64
CA ASN A 89 -1.33 -4.48 1.28
C ASN A 89 -2.51 -3.49 1.17
N PRO A 90 -2.26 -2.21 0.88
CA PRO A 90 -3.28 -1.17 0.91
C PRO A 90 -4.29 -1.25 -0.26
N TYR A 91 -3.97 -2.01 -1.31
CA TYR A 91 -4.81 -2.11 -2.51
C TYR A 91 -5.69 -3.35 -2.53
N ASP A 92 -5.22 -4.44 -1.94
CA ASP A 92 -5.95 -5.70 -1.88
C ASP A 92 -5.55 -6.54 -0.66
N ASN A 93 -6.53 -7.11 0.01
CA ASN A 93 -6.32 -8.03 1.13
C ASN A 93 -6.13 -9.49 0.66
N SER A 94 -6.38 -9.79 -0.62
CA SER A 94 -6.16 -11.13 -1.18
C SER A 94 -4.72 -11.36 -1.63
N HIS A 95 -3.97 -10.28 -1.90
CA HIS A 95 -2.57 -10.35 -2.31
C HIS A 95 -1.62 -10.11 -1.13
N GLN A 96 -0.50 -10.82 -1.16
CA GLN A 96 0.54 -10.79 -0.14
C GLN A 96 1.24 -9.43 -0.11
N VAL A 97 1.88 -9.08 1.01
CA VAL A 97 2.58 -7.79 1.17
C VAL A 97 3.80 -7.70 0.27
N TYR A 98 4.51 -8.81 0.06
CA TYR A 98 5.69 -8.86 -0.80
C TYR A 98 5.63 -10.03 -1.77
N ARG A 99 6.49 -9.97 -2.80
CA ARG A 99 6.80 -11.09 -3.68
C ARG A 99 8.28 -11.12 -4.01
N ILE A 100 8.80 -12.32 -4.25
CA ILE A 100 10.16 -12.52 -4.73
C ILE A 100 10.11 -12.62 -6.25
N SER A 101 10.81 -11.72 -6.93
CA SER A 101 10.87 -11.70 -8.39
C SER A 101 12.04 -12.57 -8.86
N ALA A 102 11.76 -13.50 -9.78
CA ALA A 102 12.80 -14.33 -10.38
C ALA A 102 13.77 -13.49 -11.22
N GLY A 103 15.08 -13.72 -11.05
CA GLY A 103 16.11 -12.98 -11.78
C GLY A 103 16.18 -13.33 -13.27
N GLY A 104 15.95 -12.34 -14.14
CA GLY A 104 16.15 -12.44 -15.59
C GLY A 104 15.70 -11.18 -16.33
N THR A 105 16.64 -10.54 -17.05
CA THR A 105 16.52 -9.31 -17.88
C THR A 105 15.55 -8.22 -17.42
N SER A 106 16.14 -7.11 -16.97
CA SER A 106 15.51 -5.85 -16.56
C SER A 106 14.70 -5.91 -15.25
N VAL A 107 15.28 -5.26 -14.24
CA VAL A 107 14.61 -4.49 -13.19
C VAL A 107 13.07 -4.62 -13.22
N PHE A 108 12.53 -5.58 -12.47
CA PHE A 108 11.09 -5.71 -12.18
C PHE A 108 10.11 -5.97 -13.35
N GLU A 109 10.54 -6.57 -14.46
CA GLU A 109 9.60 -7.04 -15.50
C GLU A 109 9.52 -8.57 -15.63
N THR A 110 8.48 -9.13 -15.03
CA THR A 110 7.42 -9.81 -15.79
C THR A 110 6.16 -9.10 -15.34
N THR A 111 5.25 -8.68 -16.23
CA THR A 111 3.97 -8.09 -15.83
C THR A 111 3.23 -9.14 -15.01
N PRO A 112 3.29 -9.12 -13.67
CA PRO A 112 2.66 -10.16 -12.90
C PRO A 112 1.20 -9.79 -12.95
N THR A 113 0.36 -10.68 -13.46
CA THR A 113 -1.08 -10.49 -13.32
C THR A 113 -1.35 -10.40 -11.82
N ASP A 114 -1.93 -9.28 -11.40
CA ASP A 114 -2.45 -9.05 -10.05
C ASP A 114 -1.47 -8.72 -8.89
N SER A 115 -0.26 -8.23 -9.14
CA SER A 115 0.65 -7.77 -8.06
C SER A 115 0.41 -6.34 -7.52
N TYR A 116 -0.86 -5.92 -7.44
CA TYR A 116 -1.20 -4.57 -6.98
C TYR A 116 -0.80 -4.36 -5.51
N GLY A 117 -0.11 -3.27 -5.20
CA GLY A 117 0.24 -2.91 -3.82
C GLY A 117 1.31 -3.77 -3.14
N GLN A 118 1.88 -4.73 -3.87
CA GLN A 118 2.92 -5.60 -3.35
C GLN A 118 4.29 -4.92 -3.41
N VAL A 119 5.19 -5.35 -2.53
CA VAL A 119 6.61 -5.02 -2.59
C VAL A 119 7.36 -6.13 -3.30
N ASP A 120 8.01 -5.79 -4.39
CA ASP A 120 8.88 -6.67 -5.15
C ASP A 120 10.27 -6.68 -4.57
N VAL A 121 10.79 -7.87 -4.32
CA VAL A 121 12.19 -8.09 -3.97
C VAL A 121 12.85 -8.88 -5.09
N LEU A 122 13.90 -8.33 -5.68
CA LEU A 122 14.66 -8.94 -6.77
C LEU A 122 16.09 -9.18 -6.30
N ARG A 123 16.54 -10.43 -6.33
CA ARG A 123 17.95 -10.78 -6.14
C ARG A 123 18.66 -10.73 -7.49
N VAL A 124 19.69 -9.90 -7.59
CA VAL A 124 20.49 -9.75 -8.83
C VAL A 124 21.82 -10.48 -8.72
N ALA A 125 22.38 -10.55 -7.52
CA ALA A 125 23.57 -11.34 -7.21
C ALA A 125 23.49 -11.82 -5.75
N PRO A 126 24.38 -12.73 -5.32
CA PRO A 126 24.49 -13.08 -3.90
C PRO A 126 24.65 -11.82 -3.05
N ASN A 127 23.84 -11.68 -2.01
CA ASN A 127 23.80 -10.51 -1.13
C ASN A 127 23.50 -9.16 -1.81
N VAL A 128 23.05 -9.13 -3.08
CA VAL A 128 22.66 -7.90 -3.78
C VAL A 128 21.21 -8.00 -4.22
N LEU A 129 20.36 -7.26 -3.53
CA LEU A 129 18.91 -7.23 -3.73
C LEU A 129 18.45 -5.82 -4.07
N TYR A 130 17.36 -5.76 -4.82
CA TYR A 130 16.63 -4.54 -5.11
C TYR A 130 15.18 -4.69 -4.67
N VAL A 131 14.68 -3.67 -3.98
CA VAL A 131 13.31 -3.61 -3.48
C VAL A 131 12.56 -2.50 -4.20
N ASN A 132 11.33 -2.78 -4.64
CA ASN A 132 10.45 -1.78 -5.24
C ASN A 132 8.99 -2.04 -4.85
N GLY A 133 8.16 -0.99 -4.84
CA GLY A 133 6.74 -1.10 -4.53
C GLY A 133 5.92 -1.02 -5.81
N ARG A 134 4.76 -1.70 -5.84
CA ARG A 134 3.82 -1.64 -6.95
C ARG A 134 2.57 -0.83 -6.63
N GLY A 135 2.16 0.00 -7.57
CA GLY A 135 0.94 0.79 -7.48
C GLY A 135 -0.29 0.04 -7.95
N LYS A 136 -1.41 0.77 -8.05
CA LYS A 136 -2.73 0.23 -8.41
C LYS A 136 -2.78 -0.35 -9.82
N ARG A 137 -1.95 0.14 -10.72
CA ARG A 137 -1.88 -0.29 -12.13
C ARG A 137 -0.65 -1.16 -12.38
N ASN A 138 -0.09 -1.75 -11.32
CA ASN A 138 1.10 -2.60 -11.37
C ASN A 138 2.37 -1.82 -11.78
N GLU A 139 2.31 -0.49 -11.74
CA GLU A 139 3.42 0.40 -12.02
C GLU A 139 4.42 0.40 -10.86
N LEU A 140 5.70 0.52 -11.19
CA LEU A 140 6.75 0.62 -10.19
C LEU A 140 6.74 2.02 -9.57
N LEU A 141 6.67 2.07 -8.24
CA LEU A 141 6.47 3.31 -7.49
C LEU A 141 7.76 4.08 -7.22
N LEU A 142 8.93 3.45 -7.39
CA LEU A 142 10.23 4.03 -7.07
C LEU A 142 11.08 4.41 -8.31
N LEU A 143 10.54 4.29 -9.54
CA LEU A 143 11.28 4.59 -10.78
C LEU A 143 11.95 5.99 -10.78
N PRO A 144 13.19 6.12 -11.29
CA PRO A 144 14.02 5.08 -11.92
C PRO A 144 14.77 4.18 -10.94
N ASN A 145 14.67 4.45 -9.63
CA ASN A 145 15.49 3.80 -8.62
C ASN A 145 14.73 2.63 -7.99
N SER A 146 15.48 1.63 -7.55
CA SER A 146 15.02 0.68 -6.53
C SER A 146 15.76 0.95 -5.25
N LEU A 147 15.18 0.52 -4.14
CA LEU A 147 15.86 0.53 -2.85
C LEU A 147 16.90 -0.60 -2.85
N PRO A 148 18.21 -0.30 -2.82
CA PRO A 148 19.22 -1.33 -2.77
C PRO A 148 19.28 -1.94 -1.36
N ALA A 149 19.31 -3.26 -1.29
CA ALA A 149 19.63 -4.00 -0.07
C ALA A 149 20.86 -4.85 -0.36
N ASN A 150 22.00 -4.43 0.17
CA ASN A 150 23.27 -5.09 -0.02
C ASN A 150 24.00 -5.22 1.32
N LYS A 151 24.77 -6.30 1.47
CA LYS A 151 25.60 -6.55 2.64
C LYS A 151 26.78 -5.56 2.73
N TYR A 152 27.29 -5.05 1.59
CA TYR A 152 28.34 -4.01 1.50
C TYR A 152 28.26 -3.19 0.20
#